data_AF-A0A7Y3C1T7-F1
#
_entry.id   AF-A0A7Y3C1T7-F1
#
_cell.length_a   1.000
_cell.length_b   1.000
_cell.length_c   1.000
_cell.angle_alpha   90.00
_cell.angle_beta   90.00
_cell.angle_gamma   90.00
#
_symmetry.space_group_name_H-M   'P 1'
#
loop_
_entity.id
_entity.type
_entity.pdbx_description
1 polymer ?
#
loop_
_entity_poly.entity_id
_entity_poly.type
_entity_poly.pdbx_seq_one_letter_code
_entity_poly.pdbx_strand_id
1 'polypeptide(L)' 'MRVVAGMWPRMNLAAPELRELLGRLTRELAERSADDPAAWEEWIQVPASNVEAAFEIFRKVSTGEV' A
#
# COMPACT_ATOMS: atom_id res chain seq x y z
N MET A 1 -7.02 -12.93 -6.55
CA MET A 1 -6.44 -12.10 -5.47
C MET A 1 -6.02 -12.84 -4.19
N ARG A 2 -6.45 -14.08 -3.90
CA ARG A 2 -6.08 -14.81 -2.65
C ARG A 2 -4.59 -15.11 -2.46
N VAL A 3 -3.83 -15.24 -3.55
CA VAL A 3 -2.39 -15.60 -3.50
C VAL A 3 -1.54 -14.44 -2.95
N VAL A 4 -1.87 -13.19 -3.29
CA VAL A 4 -1.16 -12.00 -2.78
C VAL A 4 -1.45 -11.79 -1.30
N ALA A 5 -2.71 -11.96 -0.88
CA ALA A 5 -3.10 -11.87 0.53
C ALA A 5 -2.41 -12.92 1.42
N GLY A 6 -2.13 -14.11 0.89
CA GLY A 6 -1.41 -15.17 1.62
C GLY A 6 0.11 -14.98 1.70
N MET A 7 0.69 -14.13 0.85
CA MET A 7 2.12 -13.80 0.88
C MET A 7 2.44 -12.61 1.79
N TRP A 8 1.45 -11.75 2.07
CA TRP A 8 1.57 -10.57 2.92
C TRP A 8 2.14 -10.85 4.32
N PRO A 9 1.72 -11.91 5.05
CA PRO A 9 2.26 -12.22 6.38
C PRO A 9 3.69 -12.78 6.36
N ARG A 10 4.19 -13.22 5.18
CA ARG A 10 5.49 -13.89 5.03
C ARG A 10 6.58 -12.98 4.46
N MET A 11 6.20 -11.80 3.97
CA MET A 11 7.19 -10.78 3.63
C MET A 11 7.87 -10.34 4.94
N ASN A 12 9.20 -10.34 4.98
CA ASN A 12 9.94 -9.79 6.11
C ASN A 12 9.88 -8.26 6.03
N LEU A 13 8.76 -7.72 6.48
CA LEU A 13 8.36 -6.32 6.31
C LEU A 13 9.06 -5.36 7.28
N ALA A 14 9.92 -5.88 8.13
CA ALA A 14 10.92 -5.12 8.84
C ALA A 14 12.05 -4.62 7.90
N ALA A 15 12.20 -5.19 6.70
CA ALA A 15 13.19 -4.78 5.71
C ALA A 15 12.95 -3.32 5.25
N PRO A 16 13.89 -2.40 5.50
CA PRO A 16 13.74 -0.98 5.14
C PRO A 16 13.45 -0.76 3.66
N GLU A 17 14.09 -1.52 2.78
CA GLU A 17 14.01 -1.38 1.33
C GLU A 17 12.62 -1.71 0.81
N LEU A 18 11.97 -2.70 1.44
CA LEU A 18 10.62 -3.11 1.08
C LEU A 18 9.58 -2.08 1.53
N ARG A 19 9.79 -1.46 2.69
CA ARG A 19 8.96 -0.34 3.17
C ARG A 19 9.11 0.89 2.28
N GLU A 20 10.33 1.23 1.88
CA GLU A 20 10.56 2.32 0.94
C GLU A 20 9.88 2.06 -0.41
N LEU A 21 10.02 0.85 -0.95
CA LEU A 21 9.39 0.49 -2.22
C LEU A 21 7.87 0.62 -2.15
N LEU A 22 7.25 0.07 -1.09
CA LEU A 22 5.81 0.16 -0.89
C LEU A 22 5.36 1.61 -0.67
N GLY A 23 6.11 2.41 0.09
CA GLY A 23 5.79 3.83 0.28
C GLY A 23 5.85 4.64 -1.02
N ARG A 24 6.85 4.38 -1.89
CA ARG A 24 6.92 4.98 -3.22
C ARG A 24 5.75 4.55 -4.10
N LEU A 25 5.43 3.26 -4.10
CA LEU A 25 4.31 2.73 -4.88
C LEU A 25 2.98 3.35 -4.45
N THR A 26 2.72 3.46 -3.14
CA THR A 26 1.51 4.09 -2.61
C THR A 26 1.41 5.56 -3.03
N ARG A 27 2.52 6.30 -3.00
CA ARG A 27 2.54 7.70 -3.42
C ARG A 27 2.26 7.86 -4.92
N GLU A 28 2.95 7.10 -5.75
CA GLU A 28 2.74 7.11 -7.21
C GLU A 28 1.30 6.74 -7.58
N LEU A 29 0.72 5.78 -6.85
CA LEU A 29 -0.69 5.41 -6.99
C LEU A 29 -1.61 6.58 -6.59
N ALA A 30 -1.37 7.23 -5.45
CA ALA A 30 -2.17 8.37 -5.01
C ALA A 30 -2.08 9.56 -5.99
N GLU A 31 -0.89 9.88 -6.50
CA GLU A 31 -0.69 10.92 -7.52
C GLU A 31 -1.45 10.57 -8.81
N ARG A 32 -1.32 9.33 -9.30
CA ARG A 32 -2.09 8.87 -10.47
C ARG A 32 -3.59 8.84 -10.25
N SER A 33 -4.07 8.68 -9.01
CA SER A 33 -5.50 8.77 -8.71
C SER A 33 -6.07 10.16 -9.00
N ALA A 34 -5.24 11.20 -8.89
CA ALA A 34 -5.63 12.57 -9.22
C ALA A 34 -5.59 12.81 -10.74
N ASP A 35 -4.63 12.22 -11.45
CA ASP A 35 -4.46 12.37 -12.89
C ASP A 35 -5.47 11.54 -13.71
N ASP A 36 -5.82 10.34 -13.24
CA ASP A 36 -6.80 9.44 -13.87
C ASP A 36 -7.74 8.79 -12.84
N PRO A 37 -8.77 9.53 -12.38
CA PRO A 37 -9.73 9.03 -11.41
C PRO A 37 -10.57 7.85 -11.95
N ALA A 38 -10.79 7.79 -13.26
CA ALA A 38 -11.61 6.75 -13.89
C ALA A 38 -10.89 5.39 -13.87
N ALA A 39 -9.61 5.36 -14.23
CA ALA A 39 -8.79 4.15 -14.12
C ALA A 39 -8.63 3.71 -12.66
N TRP A 40 -8.48 4.66 -11.73
CA TRP A 40 -8.43 4.36 -10.30
C TRP A 40 -9.69 3.64 -9.83
N GLU A 41 -10.86 4.20 -10.16
CA GLU A 41 -12.14 3.63 -9.75
C GLU A 41 -12.40 2.27 -10.40
N GLU A 42 -11.98 2.06 -11.65
CA GLU A 42 -12.09 0.77 -12.32
C GLU A 42 -11.19 -0.30 -11.66
N TRP A 43 -9.94 0.03 -11.31
CA TRP A 43 -8.92 -0.97 -10.95
C TRP A 43 -8.80 -1.19 -9.44
N ILE A 44 -8.91 -0.13 -8.64
CA ILE A 44 -8.58 -0.12 -7.22
C ILE A 44 -9.86 -0.10 -6.35
N GLN A 45 -10.92 0.55 -6.83
CA GLN A 45 -12.28 0.48 -6.24
C GLN A 45 -12.37 0.88 -4.75
N VAL A 46 -11.34 1.56 -4.22
CA VAL A 46 -11.31 2.12 -2.86
C VAL A 46 -10.75 3.54 -2.91
N PRO A 47 -11.13 4.43 -1.98
CA PRO A 47 -10.52 5.76 -1.89
C PRO A 47 -8.99 5.69 -1.75
N ALA A 48 -8.25 6.60 -2.38
CA ALA A 48 -6.80 6.70 -2.26
C ALA A 48 -6.33 6.82 -0.80
N SER A 49 -7.08 7.57 0.02
CA SER A 49 -6.85 7.69 1.46
C SER A 49 -6.88 6.35 2.21
N ASN A 50 -7.62 5.34 1.72
CA ASN A 50 -7.62 4.01 2.33
C ASN A 50 -6.32 3.26 2.03
N VAL A 51 -5.70 3.49 0.88
CA VAL A 51 -4.41 2.88 0.51
C VAL A 51 -3.28 3.47 1.36
N GLU A 52 -3.29 4.79 1.57
CA GLU A 52 -2.36 5.48 2.46
C GLU A 52 -2.52 5.04 3.92
N ALA A 53 -3.76 5.00 4.42
CA ALA A 53 -4.04 4.54 5.78
C ALA A 53 -3.62 3.08 5.99
N ALA A 54 -3.85 2.21 5.00
CA ALA A 54 -3.41 0.83 5.03
C ALA A 54 -1.88 0.74 5.09
N PHE A 55 -1.15 1.54 4.32
CA PHE A 55 0.32 1.61 4.38
C PHE A 55 0.82 2.10 5.74
N GLU A 56 0.21 3.11 6.35
CA GLU A 56 0.66 3.61 7.66
C GLU A 56 0.39 2.63 8.80
N ILE A 57 -0.79 1.98 8.83
CA ILE A 57 -1.07 0.90 9.78
C ILE A 57 -0.04 -0.21 9.61
N PHE A 58 0.23 -0.56 8.36
CA PHE A 58 1.20 -1.57 8.00
C PHE A 58 2.63 -1.22 8.41
N ARG A 59 3.06 0.04 8.22
CA ARG A 59 4.36 0.55 8.65
C ARG A 59 4.54 0.38 10.15
N LYS A 60 3.55 0.83 10.95
CA LYS A 60 3.57 0.77 12.42
C LYS A 60 3.63 -0.65 12.96
N VAL A 61 2.81 -1.55 12.41
CA VAL A 61 2.82 -2.97 12.81
C VAL A 61 4.18 -3.62 12.49
N SER A 62 4.78 -3.26 11.35
CA SER A 62 6.05 -3.83 10.90
C SER A 62 7.29 -3.27 11.63
N THR A 63 7.19 -2.08 12.24
CA THR A 63 8.27 -1.46 13.04
C THR A 63 8.13 -1.72 14.53
N GLY A 64 6.99 -2.23 15.00
CA GLY A 64 6.71 -2.37 16.42
C GLY A 64 6.37 -1.06 17.12
N GLU A 65 5.95 -0.02 16.38
CA GLU A 65 5.50 1.28 16.93
C GLU A 65 4.04 1.25 17.45
N VAL A 66 3.53 0.09 17.88
CA VAL A 66 2.13 -0.09 18.32
C VAL A 66 1.97 0.16 19.81
#